data_AF-A0A3B0ZPS4-F1
#
_entry.id   AF-A0A3B0ZPS4-F1
#
_cell.length_a   1.000
_cell.length_b   1.000
_cell.length_c   1.000
_cell.angle_alpha   90.00
_cell.angle_beta   90.00
_cell.angle_gamma   90.00
#
_symmetry.space_group_name_H-M   'P 1'
#
loop_
_entity.id
_entity.type
_entity.pdbx_description
1 polymer ?
#
loop_
_entity_poly.entity_id
_entity_poly.type
_entity_poly.pdbx_seq_one_letter_code
_entity_poly.pdbx_strand_id
1 'polypeptide(L)'
;MKEKDVPQDQVRTYDGHKKVIYAISEQGEYRQCASSGWSTEEYATRMAVEELQQQAKDAYLRAVNGIGSPLEYYMYLKRMDVIGLAQATGLFQWQVRRHLKPKGMLKLSDKAVTKYQNALGIPAAQLRVLPEVCEVDDV
;
A
#
# COMPACT_ATOMS: atom_id res chain seq x y z
N MET A 1 -28.70 -5.37 8.04
CA MET A 1 -28.67 -6.51 7.10
C MET A 1 -29.33 -7.68 7.79
N LYS A 2 -30.30 -8.34 7.14
CA LYS A 2 -30.82 -9.60 7.69
C LYS A 2 -29.83 -10.71 7.41
N GLU A 3 -29.89 -11.80 8.17
CA GLU A 3 -29.00 -12.95 7.99
C GLU A 3 -28.96 -13.48 6.56
N LYS A 4 -30.13 -13.55 5.89
CA LYS A 4 -30.24 -13.98 4.49
C LYS A 4 -29.64 -13.01 3.46
N ASP A 5 -29.39 -11.77 3.86
CA ASP A 5 -28.83 -10.73 3.01
C ASP A 5 -27.30 -10.66 3.15
N VAL A 6 -26.68 -11.50 4.00
CA VAL A 6 -25.23 -11.54 4.21
C VAL A 6 -24.53 -12.04 2.94
N PRO A 7 -23.63 -11.25 2.32
CA PRO A 7 -22.97 -11.61 1.07
C PRO A 7 -22.16 -12.91 1.16
N GLN A 8 -22.22 -13.72 0.10
CA GLN A 8 -21.49 -14.98 -0.06
C GLN A 8 -20.79 -15.04 -1.43
N ASP A 9 -20.26 -13.92 -1.90
CA ASP A 9 -19.77 -13.75 -3.28
C ASP A 9 -18.42 -14.45 -3.54
N GLN A 10 -17.92 -15.25 -2.58
CA GLN A 10 -16.65 -15.98 -2.64
C GLN A 10 -15.48 -15.14 -3.17
N VAL A 11 -15.28 -13.96 -2.56
CA VAL A 11 -14.24 -13.03 -2.99
C VAL A 11 -12.85 -13.66 -2.85
N ARG A 12 -12.01 -13.49 -3.86
CA ARG A 12 -10.63 -14.03 -3.89
C ARG A 12 -9.74 -13.37 -2.84
N THR A 13 -10.02 -12.11 -2.52
CA THR A 13 -9.26 -11.30 -1.56
C THR A 13 -9.25 -11.91 -0.14
N TYR A 14 -10.22 -12.77 0.19
CA TYR A 14 -10.24 -13.44 1.50
C TYR A 14 -9.48 -14.78 1.50
N ASP A 15 -8.91 -15.20 0.37
CA ASP A 15 -8.07 -16.41 0.24
C ASP A 15 -8.69 -17.66 0.87
N GLY A 16 -9.98 -17.90 0.60
CA GLY A 16 -10.73 -19.03 1.16
C GLY A 16 -11.20 -18.86 2.61
N HIS A 17 -10.81 -17.79 3.30
CA HIS A 17 -11.31 -17.45 4.63
C HIS A 17 -12.67 -16.72 4.57
N LYS A 18 -13.40 -16.76 5.69
CA LYS A 18 -14.67 -16.03 5.85
C LYS A 18 -14.59 -15.02 6.99
N LYS A 19 -15.17 -13.84 6.80
CA LYS A 19 -15.30 -12.83 7.86
C LYS A 19 -16.57 -13.07 8.65
N VAL A 20 -16.52 -12.89 9.97
CA VAL A 20 -17.72 -12.89 10.81
C VAL A 20 -18.40 -11.52 10.70
N ILE A 21 -19.68 -11.52 10.33
CA ILE A 21 -20.52 -10.32 10.25
C ILE A 21 -21.71 -10.51 11.18
N TYR A 22 -22.10 -9.44 11.89
CA TYR A 22 -23.31 -9.44 12.71
C TYR A 22 -24.53 -9.07 11.85
N ALA A 23 -25.52 -9.94 11.82
CA ALA A 23 -26.77 -9.76 11.07
C ALA A 23 -27.99 -9.93 11.99
N ILE A 24 -29.13 -9.39 11.55
CA ILE A 24 -30.39 -9.45 12.32
C ILE A 24 -31.18 -10.68 11.87
N SER A 25 -31.58 -11.53 12.82
CA SER A 25 -32.44 -12.69 12.59
C SER A 25 -33.88 -12.26 12.27
N GLU A 26 -34.73 -13.18 11.83
CA GLU A 26 -36.16 -12.88 11.61
C GLU A 26 -36.89 -12.46 12.90
N GLN A 27 -36.34 -12.81 14.07
CA GLN A 27 -36.86 -12.46 15.39
C GLN A 27 -36.33 -11.12 15.92
N GLY A 28 -35.47 -10.42 15.16
CA GLY A 28 -34.89 -9.13 15.54
C GLY A 28 -33.62 -9.22 16.39
N GLU A 29 -33.07 -10.41 16.59
CA GLU A 29 -31.86 -10.63 17.39
C GLU A 29 -30.58 -10.52 16.54
N TYR A 30 -29.49 -10.03 17.11
CA TYR A 30 -28.17 -10.05 16.44
C TYR A 30 -27.55 -11.44 16.50
N ARG A 31 -27.10 -11.96 15.36
CA ARG A 31 -26.36 -13.22 15.24
C ARG A 31 -25.08 -13.03 14.44
N GLN A 32 -24.08 -13.87 14.75
CA GLN A 32 -22.85 -13.97 13.98
C GLN A 32 -23.08 -14.87 12.77
N CYS A 33 -22.77 -14.36 11.58
CA CYS A 33 -22.87 -15.08 10.32
C CYS A 33 -21.52 -15.00 9.60
N ALA A 34 -21.07 -16.12 9.04
CA ALA A 34 -19.85 -16.13 8.23
C ALA A 34 -20.17 -15.61 6.82
N SER A 35 -19.44 -14.60 6.36
CA SER A 35 -19.52 -14.06 5.00
C SER A 35 -18.26 -14.44 4.22
N SER A 36 -18.42 -14.95 3.00
CA SER A 36 -17.33 -15.09 2.04
C SER A 36 -17.11 -13.83 1.20
N GLY A 37 -17.53 -12.67 1.71
CA GLY A 37 -17.28 -11.36 1.12
C GLY A 37 -18.33 -10.88 0.14
N TRP A 38 -18.18 -9.61 -0.23
CA TRP A 38 -19.00 -8.89 -1.20
C TRP A 38 -18.13 -8.48 -2.39
N SER A 39 -18.53 -8.87 -3.59
CA SER A 39 -17.85 -8.56 -4.85
C SER A 39 -17.55 -7.07 -5.05
N THR A 40 -18.43 -6.16 -4.60
CA THR A 40 -18.20 -4.71 -4.67
C THR A 40 -17.08 -4.25 -3.75
N GLU A 41 -16.98 -4.80 -2.53
CA GLU A 41 -15.88 -4.50 -1.59
C GLU A 41 -14.55 -5.02 -2.15
N GLU A 42 -14.55 -6.22 -2.70
CA GLU A 42 -13.38 -6.80 -3.37
C GLU A 42 -12.92 -5.94 -4.54
N TYR A 43 -13.85 -5.54 -5.42
CA TYR A 43 -13.51 -4.70 -6.57
C TYR A 43 -12.86 -3.38 -6.14
N ALA A 44 -13.46 -2.68 -5.17
CA ALA A 44 -12.90 -1.43 -4.65
C ALA A 44 -11.49 -1.64 -4.06
N THR A 45 -11.30 -2.75 -3.33
CA THR A 45 -9.99 -3.10 -2.74
C THR A 45 -8.96 -3.38 -3.83
N ARG A 46 -9.31 -4.15 -4.86
CA ARG A 46 -8.45 -4.42 -6.01
C ARG A 46 -8.08 -3.15 -6.76
N MET A 47 -9.05 -2.29 -7.06
CA MET A 47 -8.80 -1.01 -7.72
C MET A 47 -7.79 -0.15 -6.94
N ALA A 48 -7.91 -0.08 -5.61
CA ALA A 48 -6.94 0.65 -4.80
C ALA A 48 -5.53 0.04 -4.86
N VAL A 49 -5.41 -1.30 -4.92
CA VAL A 49 -4.10 -1.97 -5.08
C VAL A 49 -3.53 -1.72 -6.48
N GLU A 50 -4.33 -1.85 -7.53
CA GLU A 50 -3.93 -1.60 -8.92
C GLU A 50 -3.48 -0.15 -9.12
N GLU A 51 -4.14 0.83 -8.48
CA GLU A 51 -3.72 2.23 -8.51
C GLU A 51 -2.32 2.43 -7.89
N LEU A 52 -2.05 1.83 -6.73
CA LEU A 52 -0.73 1.91 -6.09
C LEU A 52 0.35 1.23 -6.94
N GLN A 53 0.03 0.11 -7.58
CA GLN A 53 0.94 -0.57 -8.52
C GLN A 53 1.26 0.32 -9.72
N GLN A 54 0.26 1.01 -10.29
CA GLN A 54 0.49 1.95 -11.39
C GLN A 54 1.36 3.12 -10.95
N GLN A 55 1.13 3.68 -9.76
CA GLN A 55 1.96 4.73 -9.19
C GLN A 55 3.42 4.27 -8.98
N ALA A 56 3.63 3.02 -8.56
CA ALA A 56 4.97 2.43 -8.45
C ALA A 56 5.65 2.31 -9.82
N LYS A 57 4.94 1.85 -10.86
CA LYS A 57 5.45 1.78 -12.24
C LYS A 57 5.82 3.17 -12.77
N ASP A 58 4.96 4.16 -12.55
CA ASP A 58 5.21 5.54 -12.98
C ASP A 58 6.40 6.16 -12.23
N ALA A 59 6.53 5.90 -10.92
CA ALA A 59 7.67 6.34 -10.12
C ALA A 59 8.97 5.67 -10.57
N TYR A 60 8.93 4.38 -10.90
CA TYR A 60 10.07 3.66 -11.48
C TYR A 60 10.54 4.33 -12.78
N LEU A 61 9.62 4.60 -13.71
CA LEU A 61 9.95 5.30 -14.97
C LEU A 61 10.51 6.70 -14.72
N ARG A 62 9.96 7.45 -13.77
CA ARG A 62 10.50 8.77 -13.41
C ARG A 62 11.89 8.67 -12.79
N ALA A 63 12.18 7.64 -12.01
CA ALA A 63 13.50 7.41 -11.45
C ALA A 63 14.53 7.05 -12.53
N VAL A 64 14.17 6.18 -13.49
CA VAL A 64 15.00 5.85 -14.67
C VAL A 64 15.33 7.12 -15.46
N ASN A 65 14.34 8.00 -15.66
CA ASN A 65 14.53 9.26 -16.37
C ASN A 65 15.22 10.37 -15.55
N GLY A 66 15.63 10.10 -14.31
CA GLY A 66 16.29 11.07 -13.44
C GLY A 66 15.39 12.22 -12.95
N ILE A 67 14.07 12.05 -13.05
CA ILE A 67 13.06 13.02 -12.59
C ILE A 67 12.70 12.74 -11.12
N GLY A 68 12.51 11.46 -10.79
CA GLY A 68 12.22 10.95 -9.44
C GLY A 68 13.45 10.31 -8.80
N SER A 69 13.38 10.01 -7.50
CA SER A 69 14.41 9.24 -6.81
C SER A 69 14.01 7.76 -6.64
N PRO A 70 14.96 6.84 -6.45
CA PRO A 70 14.63 5.44 -6.14
C PRO A 70 13.75 5.29 -4.89
N LEU A 71 13.89 6.19 -3.91
CA LEU A 71 13.03 6.24 -2.72
C LEU A 71 11.55 6.44 -3.07
N GLU A 72 11.25 7.19 -4.13
CA GLU A 72 9.89 7.41 -4.58
C GLU A 72 9.24 6.13 -5.11
N TYR A 73 10.00 5.34 -5.87
CA TYR A 73 9.57 4.02 -6.30
C TYR A 73 9.29 3.12 -5.08
N TYR A 74 10.24 3.02 -4.13
CA TYR A 74 10.06 2.16 -2.95
C TYR A 74 8.91 2.61 -2.03
N MET A 75 8.60 3.90 -1.99
CA MET A 75 7.44 4.41 -1.24
C MET A 75 6.14 3.78 -1.77
N TYR A 76 5.91 3.85 -3.08
CA TYR A 76 4.72 3.26 -3.70
C TYR A 76 4.76 1.73 -3.69
N LEU A 77 5.93 1.12 -3.89
CA LEU A 77 6.09 -0.34 -3.81
C LEU A 77 5.68 -0.88 -2.44
N LYS A 78 6.04 -0.16 -1.37
CA LYS A 78 5.63 -0.50 0.00
C LYS A 78 4.24 0.04 0.36
N ARG A 79 3.44 0.40 -0.64
CA ARG A 79 2.04 0.85 -0.51
C ARG A 79 1.88 2.06 0.40
N MET A 80 2.88 2.94 0.41
CA MET A 80 2.85 4.20 1.15
C MET A 80 2.65 5.37 0.21
N ASP A 81 1.99 6.41 0.71
CA ASP A 81 1.98 7.74 0.11
C ASP A 81 2.89 8.67 0.93
N VAL A 82 2.95 9.95 0.53
CA VAL A 82 3.78 10.95 1.22
C VAL A 82 3.35 11.12 2.68
N ILE A 83 2.05 11.04 2.96
CA ILE A 83 1.50 11.24 4.31
C ILE A 83 1.89 10.06 5.20
N GLY A 84 1.62 8.83 4.75
CA GLY A 84 1.98 7.60 5.46
C GLY A 84 3.47 7.50 5.71
N LEU A 85 4.31 7.81 4.71
CA LEU A 85 5.75 7.78 4.88
C LEU A 85 6.25 8.87 5.86
N ALA A 86 5.65 10.06 5.84
CA ALA A 86 5.96 11.12 6.81
C ALA A 86 5.62 10.70 8.24
N GLN A 87 4.45 10.07 8.43
CA GLN A 87 4.01 9.54 9.73
C GLN A 87 4.95 8.43 10.22
N ALA A 88 5.28 7.45 9.37
CA ALA A 88 6.14 6.33 9.71
C ALA A 88 7.58 6.75 10.06
N THR A 89 8.10 7.78 9.39
CA THR A 89 9.48 8.27 9.61
C THR A 89 9.60 9.38 10.65
N GLY A 90 8.47 9.97 11.06
CA GLY A 90 8.43 11.18 11.88
C GLY A 90 9.14 12.37 11.20
N LEU A 91 9.06 12.47 9.87
CA LEU A 91 9.56 13.59 9.09
C LEU A 91 8.40 14.44 8.62
N PHE A 92 8.62 15.75 8.42
CA PHE A 92 7.59 16.59 7.83
C PHE A 92 7.35 16.22 6.37
N GLN A 93 6.10 16.32 5.90
CA GLN A 93 5.74 15.97 4.52
C GLN A 93 6.60 16.71 3.47
N TRP A 94 6.96 17.97 3.72
CA TRP A 94 7.83 18.73 2.80
C TRP A 94 9.26 18.16 2.74
N GLN A 95 9.78 17.60 3.84
CA GLN A 95 11.08 16.92 3.86
C GLN A 95 11.00 15.64 3.03
N VAL A 96 9.95 14.86 3.22
CA VAL A 96 9.70 13.65 2.42
C VAL A 96 9.64 14.00 0.94
N ARG A 97 8.79 14.95 0.53
CA ARG A 97 8.70 15.43 -0.87
C ARG A 97 10.03 15.92 -1.42
N ARG A 98 10.89 16.50 -0.59
CA ARG A 98 12.25 16.90 -0.98
C ARG A 98 13.12 15.69 -1.26
N HIS A 99 13.08 14.67 -0.42
CA HIS A 99 13.88 13.44 -0.56
C HIS A 99 13.41 12.52 -1.69
N LEU A 100 12.14 12.62 -2.10
CA LEU A 100 11.61 11.94 -3.30
C LEU A 100 12.19 12.49 -4.61
N LYS A 101 12.88 13.64 -4.59
CA LYS A 101 13.57 14.19 -5.76
C LYS A 101 15.04 13.76 -5.78
N PRO A 102 15.66 13.57 -6.96
CA PRO A 102 17.06 13.13 -7.08
C PRO A 102 18.03 13.97 -6.24
N LYS A 103 17.91 15.30 -6.33
CA LYS A 103 18.78 16.24 -5.59
C LYS A 103 18.62 16.14 -4.07
N GLY A 104 17.43 15.82 -3.57
CA GLY A 104 17.19 15.65 -2.14
C GLY A 104 17.69 14.30 -1.65
N MET A 105 17.50 13.25 -2.46
CA MET A 105 17.98 11.89 -2.19
C MET A 105 19.51 11.85 -2.00
N LEU A 106 20.27 12.54 -2.86
CA LEU A 106 21.73 12.62 -2.78
C LEU A 106 22.23 13.26 -1.47
N LYS A 107 21.39 14.08 -0.82
CA LYS A 107 21.72 14.81 0.42
C LYS A 107 21.19 14.12 1.69
N LEU A 108 20.68 12.89 1.58
CA LEU A 108 20.21 12.15 2.73
C LEU A 108 21.36 11.85 3.70
N SER A 109 21.20 12.33 4.93
CA SER A 109 22.05 11.95 6.04
C SER A 109 21.77 10.52 6.48
N ASP A 110 22.74 9.89 7.15
CA ASP A 110 22.61 8.51 7.64
C ASP A 110 21.41 8.36 8.57
N LYS A 111 21.15 9.36 9.42
CA LYS A 111 19.96 9.39 10.29
C LYS A 111 18.66 9.34 9.50
N ALA A 112 18.57 10.06 8.38
CA ALA A 112 17.38 10.05 7.53
C ALA A 112 17.25 8.71 6.79
N VAL A 113 18.37 8.13 6.32
CA VAL A 113 18.39 6.79 5.71
C VAL A 113 17.84 5.75 6.68
N THR A 114 18.32 5.72 7.92
CA THR A 114 17.83 4.76 8.95
C THR A 114 16.33 4.90 9.19
N LYS A 115 15.79 6.12 9.25
CA LYS A 115 14.35 6.33 9.38
C LYS A 115 13.58 5.69 8.22
N TYR A 116 14.03 5.89 6.98
CA TYR A 116 13.38 5.29 5.82
C TYR A 116 13.54 3.77 5.77
N GLN A 117 14.70 3.22 6.16
CA GLN A 117 14.89 1.77 6.27
C GLN A 117 13.88 1.14 7.21
N ASN A 118 13.71 1.73 8.39
CA ASN A 118 12.78 1.22 9.40
C ASN A 118 11.32 1.34 8.94
N ALA A 119 10.95 2.43 8.26
CA ALA A 119 9.60 2.63 7.76
C ALA A 119 9.25 1.69 6.59
N LEU A 120 10.18 1.51 5.64
CA LEU A 120 9.95 0.75 4.41
C LEU A 120 10.32 -0.74 4.54
N GLY A 121 11.05 -1.11 5.60
CA GLY A 121 11.56 -2.46 5.80
C GLY A 121 12.57 -2.90 4.74
N ILE A 122 13.37 -1.97 4.20
CA ILE A 122 14.39 -2.25 3.16
C ILE A 122 15.80 -1.84 3.61
N PRO A 123 16.87 -2.52 3.15
CA PRO A 123 18.25 -2.13 3.44
C PRO A 123 18.63 -0.76 2.86
N ALA A 124 19.59 -0.07 3.50
CA ALA A 124 20.09 1.24 3.07
C ALA A 124 20.68 1.20 1.65
N ALA A 125 21.36 0.09 1.31
CA ALA A 125 21.92 -0.13 0.00
C ALA A 125 20.83 -0.15 -1.08
N GLN A 126 19.70 -0.80 -0.79
CA GLN A 126 18.56 -0.89 -1.70
C GLN A 126 17.84 0.45 -1.85
N LEU A 127 17.73 1.24 -0.77
CA LEU A 127 17.03 2.54 -0.77
C LEU A 127 17.52 3.52 -1.85
N ARG A 128 18.81 3.44 -2.23
CA ARG A 128 19.46 4.34 -3.19
C ARG A 128 19.56 3.78 -4.60
N VAL A 129 19.19 2.52 -4.81
CA VAL A 129 19.39 1.80 -6.07
C VAL A 129 18.03 1.34 -6.59
N LEU A 130 17.75 1.66 -7.85
CA LEU A 130 16.57 1.14 -8.52
C LEU A 130 16.85 -0.32 -8.94
N PRO A 131 15.90 -1.25 -8.78
CA PRO A 131 16.08 -2.61 -9.29
C PRO A 131 16.17 -2.58 -10.83
N GLU A 132 16.77 -3.61 -11.43
CA GLU A 132 16.92 -3.71 -12.90
C GLU A 132 15.56 -3.89 -13.61
N VAL A 133 14.60 -4.47 -12.90
CA VAL A 133 13.23 -4.70 -13.36
C VAL A 133 12.27 -4.07 -12.35
N CYS A 134 11.16 -3.51 -12.83
CA CYS A 134 10.11 -2.99 -11.97
C CYS A 134 9.41 -4.16 -11.26
N GLU A 135 9.78 -4.43 -10.01
CA GLU A 135 9.16 -5.43 -9.15
C GLU A 135 7.83 -4.86 -8.66
N VAL A 136 6.72 -5.28 -9.24
CA VAL A 136 5.39 -4.93 -8.76
C VAL A 136 4.62 -6.24 -8.71
N ASP A 137 4.24 -6.67 -7.50
CA ASP A 137 3.56 -7.96 -7.31
C ASP A 137 2.27 -7.97 -8.12
N ASP A 138 2.11 -8.92 -9.04
CA ASP A 138 0.81 -9.19 -9.68
C ASP A 138 -0.09 -9.91 -8.65
N VAL A 139 -1.30 -9.37 -8.42
CA VAL A 139 -2.31 -9.94 -7.51
C VAL A 139 -3.17 -10.97 -8.23
#